data_AF-A0A6A6YPH5-F1
#
_entry.id   AF-A0A6A6YPH5-F1
#
_cell.length_a   1.000
_cell.length_b   1.000
_cell.length_c   1.000
_cell.angle_alpha   90.00
_cell.angle_beta   90.00
_cell.angle_gamma   90.00
#
_symmetry.space_group_name_H-M   'P 1'
#
loop_
_entity.id
_entity.type
_entity.pdbx_description
1 polymer ?
#
loop_
_entity_poly.entity_id
_entity_poly.type
_entity_poly.pdbx_seq_one_letter_code
_entity_poly.pdbx_strand_id
1 'polypeptide(L)'
;MTEPRMRLRQHGRQFPTTDLEAYLIAFGDAVPPLPTTIAVLDEIITDFIIESCHEAAAAAQHSRRAKIKVDDFKFMLRRDAAKLGRISELIAKDKEMKAQRKAFSTEEGAVV
;
A
#
# COMPACT_ATOMS: atom_id res chain seq x y z
N MET A 1 2.64 23.48 -15.78
CA MET A 1 2.69 22.48 -14.69
C MET A 1 1.46 22.69 -13.82
N THR A 2 0.54 21.74 -13.77
CA THR A 2 -0.52 21.76 -12.77
C THR A 2 0.10 21.36 -11.44
N GLU A 3 0.15 22.28 -10.49
CA GLU A 3 0.63 21.97 -9.14
C GLU A 3 -0.20 20.83 -8.53
N PRO A 4 0.42 19.87 -7.83
CA PRO A 4 -0.31 18.87 -7.07
C PRO A 4 -1.19 19.59 -6.04
N ARG A 5 -2.50 19.64 -6.29
CA ARG A 5 -3.44 20.20 -5.32
C ARG A 5 -3.47 19.28 -4.12
N MET A 6 -2.96 19.75 -2.98
CA MET A 6 -3.10 19.08 -1.70
C MET A 6 -4.59 18.89 -1.43
N ARG A 7 -5.05 17.63 -1.41
CA ARG A 7 -6.40 17.33 -0.93
C ARG A 7 -6.39 17.60 0.58
N LEU A 8 -7.38 18.36 1.05
CA LEU A 8 -7.53 18.64 2.47
C LEU A 8 -7.63 17.30 3.21
N ARG A 9 -6.77 17.05 4.20
CA ARG A 9 -6.90 15.87 5.06
C ARG A 9 -8.31 15.87 5.64
N GLN A 10 -9.03 14.76 5.52
CA GLN A 10 -10.23 14.59 6.32
C GLN A 10 -9.78 14.47 7.77
N HIS A 11 -10.29 15.34 8.63
CA HIS A 11 -10.00 15.27 10.06
C HIS A 11 -10.70 14.04 10.65
N GLY A 12 -9.99 13.24 11.42
CA GLY A 12 -10.51 12.03 12.06
C GLY A 12 -9.96 10.75 11.46
N ARG A 13 -10.67 9.65 11.70
CA ARG A 13 -10.18 8.30 11.45
C ARG A 13 -10.07 7.99 9.96
N GLN A 14 -8.92 7.48 9.51
CA GLN A 14 -8.69 7.18 8.08
C GLN A 14 -9.03 5.74 7.72
N PHE A 15 -8.78 4.80 8.62
CA PHE A 15 -9.02 3.38 8.42
C PHE A 15 -10.26 2.86 9.19
N PRO A 16 -10.94 1.80 8.69
CA PRO A 16 -11.97 1.11 9.46
C PRO A 16 -11.40 0.55 10.77
N THR A 17 -12.09 0.77 11.89
CA THR A 17 -11.66 0.25 13.21
C THR A 17 -11.51 -1.26 13.22
N THR A 18 -12.43 -1.97 12.56
CA THR A 18 -12.42 -3.44 12.48
C THR A 18 -11.13 -3.98 11.86
N ASP A 19 -10.57 -3.26 10.89
CA ASP A 19 -9.36 -3.68 10.19
C ASP A 19 -8.13 -3.45 11.06
N LEU A 20 -8.10 -2.32 11.78
CA LEU A 20 -7.04 -2.00 12.73
C LEU A 20 -7.08 -2.92 13.96
N GLU A 21 -8.25 -3.26 14.47
CA GLU A 21 -8.44 -4.24 15.54
C GLU A 21 -7.95 -5.63 15.11
N ALA A 22 -8.39 -6.10 13.95
CA ALA A 22 -7.96 -7.39 13.42
C ALA A 22 -6.43 -7.44 13.21
N TYR A 23 -5.84 -6.33 12.75
CA TYR A 23 -4.39 -6.21 12.63
C TYR A 23 -3.71 -6.34 14.00
N LEU A 24 -4.12 -5.55 15.00
CA LEU A 24 -3.54 -5.59 16.34
C LEU A 24 -3.63 -7.01 16.96
N ILE A 25 -4.79 -7.66 16.84
CA ILE A 25 -5.01 -9.02 17.35
C ILE A 25 -4.11 -10.03 16.63
N ALA A 26 -3.96 -9.92 15.30
CA ALA A 26 -3.09 -10.80 14.53
C ALA A 26 -1.61 -10.69 14.93
N PHE A 27 -1.20 -9.54 15.49
CA PHE A 27 0.15 -9.31 16.03
C PHE A 27 0.24 -9.52 17.56
N GLY A 28 -0.80 -10.04 18.19
CA GLY A 28 -0.78 -10.50 19.58
C GLY A 28 -1.22 -9.45 20.63
N ASP A 29 -1.91 -8.40 20.22
CA ASP A 29 -2.51 -7.44 21.17
C ASP A 29 -3.72 -8.04 21.92
N ALA A 30 -4.21 -7.31 22.93
CA ALA A 30 -5.38 -7.69 23.72
C ALA A 30 -6.67 -7.77 22.88
N VAL A 31 -7.65 -8.55 23.37
CA VAL A 31 -8.98 -8.67 22.75
C VAL A 31 -10.07 -8.21 23.75
N PRO A 32 -10.80 -7.11 23.48
CA PRO A 32 -10.56 -6.14 22.41
C PRO A 32 -9.34 -5.25 22.68
N PRO A 33 -8.65 -4.73 21.63
CA PRO A 33 -7.56 -3.77 21.80
C PRO A 33 -8.06 -2.46 22.44
N LEU A 34 -7.14 -1.71 23.06
CA LEU A 34 -7.49 -0.42 23.64
C LEU A 34 -7.88 0.59 22.54
N PRO A 35 -8.97 1.36 22.72
CA PRO A 35 -9.40 2.37 21.73
C PRO A 35 -8.32 3.40 21.40
N THR A 36 -7.50 3.75 22.38
CA THR A 36 -6.36 4.66 22.22
C THR A 36 -5.25 4.06 21.36
N THR A 37 -4.94 2.76 21.51
CA THR A 37 -3.99 2.05 20.65
C THR A 37 -4.45 2.06 19.20
N ILE A 38 -5.74 1.82 18.97
CA ILE A 38 -6.32 1.85 17.62
C ILE A 38 -6.21 3.24 17.00
N ALA A 39 -6.52 4.30 17.75
CA ALA A 39 -6.42 5.68 17.28
C ALA A 39 -4.97 6.07 16.94
N VAL A 40 -4.02 5.71 17.80
CA VAL A 40 -2.58 5.96 17.56
C VAL A 40 -2.08 5.18 16.35
N LEU A 41 -2.52 3.93 16.17
CA LEU A 41 -2.16 3.13 15.01
C LEU A 41 -2.67 3.76 13.70
N ASP A 42 -3.90 4.29 13.69
CA ASP A 42 -4.48 5.00 12.54
C ASP A 42 -3.63 6.21 12.14
N GLU A 43 -3.19 7.02 13.12
CA GLU A 43 -2.30 8.16 12.89
C GLU A 43 -0.93 7.73 12.34
N ILE A 44 -0.29 6.75 12.99
CA ILE A 44 1.04 6.24 12.58
C ILE A 44 1.02 5.70 11.14
N ILE A 45 0.02 4.89 10.80
CA ILE A 45 -0.08 4.29 9.45
C ILE A 45 -0.33 5.39 8.42
N THR A 46 -1.19 6.35 8.74
CA THR A 46 -1.50 7.46 7.85
C THR A 46 -0.25 8.26 7.53
N ASP A 47 0.53 8.64 8.54
CA ASP A 47 1.75 9.41 8.35
C ASP A 47 2.82 8.59 7.61
N PHE A 48 2.98 7.31 7.95
CA PHE A 48 3.88 6.40 7.23
C PHE A 48 3.59 6.33 5.71
N ILE A 49 2.31 6.23 5.32
CA ILE A 49 1.91 6.20 3.92
C ILE A 49 2.22 7.53 3.22
N ILE A 50 1.94 8.64 3.89
CA ILE A 50 2.16 9.98 3.34
C ILE A 50 3.65 10.24 3.13
N GLU A 51 4.48 9.99 4.14
CA GLU A 51 5.93 10.13 4.05
C GLU A 51 6.50 9.24 2.94
N SER A 52 6.05 7.98 2.86
CA SER A 52 6.44 7.07 1.78
C SER A 52 6.08 7.61 0.39
N CYS A 53 4.90 8.22 0.24
CA CYS A 53 4.49 8.84 -1.02
C CYS A 53 5.34 10.07 -1.37
N HIS A 54 5.73 10.88 -0.38
CA HIS A 54 6.62 12.01 -0.58
C HIS A 54 8.02 11.58 -1.03
N GLU A 55 8.59 10.54 -0.41
CA GLU A 55 9.89 10.02 -0.83
C GLU A 55 9.85 9.41 -2.24
N ALA A 56 8.81 8.62 -2.55
CA ALA A 56 8.61 8.08 -3.90
C ALA A 56 8.39 9.21 -4.93
N ALA A 57 7.65 10.27 -4.56
CA ALA A 57 7.49 11.45 -5.40
C ALA A 57 8.83 12.14 -5.66
N ALA A 58 9.68 12.31 -4.65
CA ALA A 58 11.01 12.89 -4.79
C ALA A 58 11.88 12.07 -5.78
N ALA A 59 11.82 10.74 -5.72
CA ALA A 59 12.50 9.87 -6.68
C ALA A 59 11.97 10.05 -8.12
N ALA A 60 10.65 10.18 -8.28
CA ALA A 60 10.03 10.46 -9.58
C ALA A 60 10.46 11.84 -10.14
N GLN A 61 10.48 12.86 -9.28
CA GLN A 61 10.91 14.22 -9.65
C GLN A 61 12.38 14.28 -10.04
N HIS A 62 13.25 13.51 -9.38
CA HIS A 62 14.65 13.39 -9.77
C HIS A 62 14.80 12.88 -11.22
N SER A 63 13.86 12.05 -11.67
CA SER A 63 13.75 11.57 -13.05
C SER A 63 12.94 12.51 -13.98
N ARG A 64 12.60 13.73 -13.53
CA ARG A 64 11.76 14.71 -14.24
C ARG A 64 10.37 14.18 -14.62
N ARG A 65 9.82 13.25 -13.83
CA ARG A 65 8.48 12.68 -14.04
C ARG A 65 7.49 13.24 -13.04
N ALA A 66 6.35 13.71 -13.55
CA ALA A 66 5.21 14.08 -12.71
C ALA A 66 4.45 12.85 -12.18
N LYS A 67 4.47 11.73 -12.90
CA LYS A 67 3.77 10.49 -12.53
C LYS A 67 4.69 9.55 -11.74
N ILE A 68 4.22 9.18 -10.55
CA ILE A 68 4.84 8.18 -9.68
C ILE A 68 4.56 6.78 -10.23
N LYS A 69 5.57 5.92 -10.22
CA LYS A 69 5.53 4.51 -10.64
C LYS A 69 5.89 3.59 -9.47
N VAL A 70 5.58 2.30 -9.61
CA VAL A 70 5.94 1.28 -8.60
C VAL A 70 7.45 1.24 -8.34
N ASP A 71 8.27 1.46 -9.37
CA ASP A 71 9.73 1.46 -9.21
C ASP A 71 10.25 2.64 -8.37
N ASP A 72 9.50 3.73 -8.25
CA ASP A 72 9.85 4.84 -7.35
C ASP A 72 9.75 4.39 -5.88
N PHE A 73 8.73 3.59 -5.53
CA PHE A 73 8.60 2.97 -4.21
C PHE A 73 9.67 1.91 -3.94
N LYS A 74 10.08 1.15 -4.97
CA LYS A 74 11.23 0.23 -4.84
C LYS A 74 12.52 0.99 -4.56
N PHE A 75 12.74 2.11 -5.26
CA PHE A 75 13.92 2.94 -5.07
C PHE A 75 13.95 3.62 -3.70
N MET A 76 12.79 4.07 -3.21
CA MET A 76 12.63 4.56 -1.83
C MET A 76 13.18 3.53 -0.83
N LEU A 77 12.82 2.26 -0.99
CA LEU A 77 13.22 1.16 -0.11
C LEU A 77 14.61 0.57 -0.38
N ARG A 78 15.44 1.17 -1.24
CA ARG A 78 16.77 0.63 -1.62
C ARG A 78 17.73 0.38 -0.44
N ARG A 79 17.48 1.00 0.72
CA ARG A 79 18.28 0.84 1.95
C ARG A 79 17.73 -0.22 2.90
N ASP A 80 16.52 -0.74 2.64
CA ASP A 80 15.87 -1.77 3.43
C ASP A 80 15.66 -3.01 2.54
N ALA A 81 16.69 -3.87 2.50
CA ALA A 81 16.68 -5.06 1.66
C ALA A 81 15.53 -6.02 1.98
N ALA A 82 15.10 -6.10 3.25
CA ALA A 82 14.02 -6.98 3.68
C ALA A 82 12.66 -6.50 3.13
N LYS A 83 12.34 -5.21 3.28
CA LYS A 83 11.10 -4.64 2.71
C LYS A 83 11.12 -4.66 1.18
N LEU A 84 12.27 -4.36 0.57
CA LEU A 84 12.42 -4.39 -0.88
C LEU A 84 12.21 -5.80 -1.47
N GLY A 85 12.79 -6.82 -0.83
CA GLY A 85 12.57 -8.22 -1.19
C GLY A 85 11.10 -8.60 -1.10
N ARG A 86 10.45 -8.30 0.04
CA ARG A 86 9.03 -8.59 0.26
C ARG A 86 8.13 -7.95 -0.79
N ILE A 87 8.34 -6.68 -1.14
CA ILE A 87 7.54 -6.00 -2.17
C ILE A 87 7.76 -6.65 -3.55
N SER A 88 9.00 -7.01 -3.88
CA SER A 88 9.32 -7.65 -5.15
C SER A 88 8.62 -9.02 -5.29
N GLU A 89 8.61 -9.81 -4.21
CA GLU A 89 7.86 -11.07 -4.15
C GLU A 89 6.36 -10.88 -4.28
N LEU A 90 5.77 -9.91 -3.57
CA LEU A 90 4.32 -9.64 -3.63
C LEU A 90 3.88 -9.21 -5.03
N ILE A 91 4.66 -8.35 -5.71
CA ILE A 91 4.38 -7.94 -7.09
C ILE A 91 4.46 -9.14 -8.04
N ALA A 92 5.45 -10.02 -7.85
CA ALA A 92 5.59 -11.23 -8.68
C ALA A 92 4.39 -12.18 -8.49
N LYS A 93 3.97 -12.42 -7.24
CA LYS A 93 2.80 -13.24 -6.91
C LYS A 93 1.50 -12.67 -7.47
N ASP A 94 1.28 -11.36 -7.39
CA ASP A 94 0.10 -10.72 -8.00
C ASP A 94 0.08 -10.90 -9.53
N LYS A 95 1.24 -10.77 -10.19
CA LYS A 95 1.36 -11.04 -11.63
C LYS A 95 1.04 -12.48 -11.98
N GLU A 96 1.51 -13.43 -11.18
CA GLU A 96 1.23 -14.85 -11.33
C GLU A 96 -0.27 -15.15 -11.16
N MET A 97 -0.89 -14.67 -10.08
CA MET A 97 -2.33 -14.83 -9.84
C MET A 97 -3.17 -14.26 -10.98
N LYS A 98 -2.80 -13.09 -11.53
CA LYS A 98 -3.48 -12.49 -12.68
C LYS A 98 -3.33 -13.34 -13.95
N ALA A 99 -2.16 -13.92 -14.18
CA ALA A 99 -1.93 -14.83 -15.30
C ALA A 99 -2.77 -16.11 -15.17
N GLN A 100 -2.82 -16.71 -13.98
CA GLN A 100 -3.64 -17.87 -13.68
C GLN A 100 -5.12 -17.58 -13.93
N ARG A 101 -5.67 -16.48 -13.37
CA ARG A 101 -7.06 -16.06 -13.61
C ARG A 101 -7.40 -15.90 -15.09
N LYS A 102 -6.47 -15.37 -15.89
CA LYS A 102 -6.65 -15.23 -17.34
C LYS A 102 -6.69 -16.57 -18.06
N ALA A 103 -5.86 -17.53 -17.66
CA ALA A 103 -5.83 -18.86 -18.26
C ALA A 103 -7.18 -19.58 -18.12
N PHE A 104 -7.87 -19.42 -16.97
CA PHE A 104 -9.19 -20.02 -16.74
C PHE A 104 -10.35 -19.30 -17.43
N SER A 105 -10.17 -18.06 -17.89
CA SER A 105 -11.25 -17.25 -18.49
C SER A 105 -11.58 -17.62 -19.95
N THR A 106 -10.96 -18.64 -20.55
CA THR A 106 -11.00 -18.87 -22.01
C THR A 106 -11.83 -20.07 -22.49
N GLU A 107 -12.53 -20.85 -21.64
CA GLU A 107 -13.20 -22.09 -22.12
C GLU A 107 -14.60 -22.44 -21.57
N GLU A 108 -15.46 -21.49 -21.14
CA GLU A 108 -16.83 -21.82 -20.67
C GLU A 108 -17.99 -21.26 -21.51
N GLY A 109 -17.78 -20.90 -22.79
CA GLY A 109 -18.82 -20.23 -23.60
C GLY A 109 -18.99 -20.67 -25.05
N ALA A 110 -18.28 -21.70 -25.53
CA ALA A 110 -18.40 -22.16 -26.90
C ALA A 110 -18.65 -23.67 -26.95
N VAL A 111 -19.77 -24.10 -26.38
CA VAL A 111 -20.38 -25.38 -26.77
C VAL A 111 -21.41 -25.03 -27.84
N VAL A 112 -21.05 -25.32 -29.10
CA VAL A 112 -21.97 -25.38 -30.25
C VAL A 112 -22.88 -26.58 -30.08
#